data_AF-A0A415CEP2-F1
#
_entry.id   AF-A0A415CEP2-F1
#
_cell.length_a   1.000
_cell.length_b   1.000
_cell.length_c   1.000
_cell.angle_alpha   90.00
_cell.angle_beta   90.00
_cell.angle_gamma   90.00
#
_symmetry.space_group_name_H-M   'P 1'
#
loop_
_entity.id
_entity.type
_entity.pdbx_description
1 polymer ?
#
loop_
_entity_poly.entity_id
_entity_poly.type
_entity_poly.pdbx_seq_one_letter_code
_entity_poly.pdbx_strand_id
1 'polypeptide(L)'
;MKTSRLFLKATSAAFAAAVLLSGCATHTVDYQPKANYKEFTDATWRPESNIRPPFRSTEIPVDSVAALQEGIYAFYDTHRSFFQLQPAQTGSWTVSETVTQAGERCFTWGQGAVQLIRNSRVLNNEGPMVASRLPDGRILLQNSGQAVFNLAVELRAYNISGKPIRHFLRNGNNQPDSLAWFVPADAKFPQGSVAYLATYWLGDDEIVQPSRSAFTGARNLESMIARYTAKTTPYCMSYVSHLEATPYGLSFERPVRERGKNRASAPQGRFILSQVQRSNMFCERLSNGAQKGGSWKISRIQGTRVLELTEDADVPSSDIGIQPINNDGIDVGFAEIVRGNKGQSRMHVVPVRIVRNNQPVTDFRLKFNAAAAQAIAEVLPEADASRRAHDERNKLTGKR
;
A
#
# COMPACT_ATOMS: atom_id res chain seq x y z
N MET A 1 -92.60 -40.26 13.14
CA MET A 1 -93.37 -39.55 14.19
C MET A 1 -92.47 -39.36 15.39
N LYS A 2 -92.59 -38.19 16.05
CA LYS A 2 -91.98 -37.82 17.35
C LYS A 2 -90.47 -37.54 17.30
N THR A 3 -89.91 -36.52 17.94
CA THR A 3 -90.31 -35.20 18.48
C THR A 3 -88.99 -34.67 19.03
N SER A 4 -88.63 -33.43 18.71
CA SER A 4 -87.41 -32.77 19.15
C SER A 4 -87.34 -32.64 20.68
N ARG A 5 -86.13 -32.77 21.25
CA ARG A 5 -85.77 -32.17 22.54
C ARG A 5 -84.47 -31.38 22.38
N LEU A 6 -84.60 -30.07 22.57
CA LEU A 6 -83.50 -29.14 22.85
C LEU A 6 -82.82 -29.52 24.17
N PHE A 7 -81.50 -29.42 24.20
CA PHE A 7 -80.74 -29.16 25.41
C PHE A 7 -79.90 -27.90 25.20
N LEU A 8 -80.18 -26.87 26.01
CA LEU A 8 -79.29 -25.75 26.27
C LEU A 8 -78.46 -26.08 27.52
N LYS A 9 -77.14 -25.81 27.46
CA LYS A 9 -76.16 -25.51 28.53
C LYS A 9 -74.78 -25.94 28.00
N ALA A 10 -73.67 -25.23 28.18
CA ALA A 10 -73.37 -24.02 28.92
C ALA A 10 -72.12 -23.37 28.30
N THR A 11 -72.00 -22.08 28.55
CA THR A 11 -70.84 -21.20 28.32
C THR A 11 -69.51 -21.81 28.75
N SER A 12 -68.49 -21.65 27.90
CA SER A 12 -67.08 -21.60 28.31
C SER A 12 -66.32 -20.69 27.35
N ALA A 13 -65.82 -19.60 27.92
CA ALA A 13 -64.96 -18.63 27.28
C ALA A 13 -63.61 -19.27 26.94
N ALA A 14 -63.17 -19.14 25.69
CA ALA A 14 -61.80 -19.38 25.29
C ALA A 14 -61.27 -18.10 24.63
N PHE A 15 -60.33 -17.47 25.33
CA PHE A 15 -59.52 -16.36 24.90
C PHE A 15 -58.89 -16.65 23.53
N ALA A 16 -59.27 -15.88 22.50
CA ALA A 16 -58.48 -15.79 21.29
C ALA A 16 -57.30 -14.84 21.57
N ALA A 17 -56.14 -15.41 21.87
CA ALA A 17 -54.88 -14.68 21.86
C ALA A 17 -54.55 -14.32 20.39
N ALA A 18 -54.94 -13.11 19.99
CA ALA A 18 -54.43 -12.49 18.78
C ALA A 18 -52.94 -12.17 19.01
N VAL A 19 -52.06 -13.09 18.59
CA VAL A 19 -50.63 -12.83 18.48
C VAL A 19 -50.46 -11.77 17.39
N LEU A 20 -50.36 -10.50 17.82
CA LEU A 20 -49.82 -9.44 16.99
C LEU A 20 -48.36 -9.80 16.70
N LEU A 21 -48.11 -10.39 15.54
CA LEU A 21 -46.79 -10.41 14.90
C LEU A 21 -46.45 -8.96 14.52
N SER A 22 -46.14 -8.13 15.51
CA SER A 22 -45.36 -6.92 15.30
C SER A 22 -44.01 -7.40 14.78
N GLY A 23 -43.84 -7.35 13.47
CA GLY A 23 -42.62 -7.76 12.80
C GLY A 23 -41.43 -7.13 13.50
N CYS A 24 -40.49 -7.98 13.91
CA CYS A 24 -39.10 -7.60 14.04
C CYS A 24 -38.61 -7.23 12.62
N ALA A 25 -39.03 -6.07 12.12
CA ALA A 25 -38.31 -5.40 11.06
C ALA A 25 -36.96 -5.05 11.68
N THR A 26 -36.01 -5.95 11.50
CA THR A 26 -34.61 -5.59 11.54
C THR A 26 -34.51 -4.39 10.62
N HIS A 27 -34.20 -3.22 11.16
CA HIS A 27 -33.77 -2.10 10.33
C HIS A 27 -32.61 -2.63 9.50
N THR A 28 -32.89 -2.97 8.24
CA THR A 28 -31.85 -3.19 7.25
C THR A 28 -31.23 -1.82 7.07
N VAL A 29 -30.11 -1.59 7.76
CA VAL A 29 -29.28 -0.44 7.47
C VAL A 29 -28.87 -0.61 6.02
N ASP A 30 -29.40 0.25 5.15
CA ASP A 30 -29.07 0.26 3.72
C ASP A 30 -27.64 0.78 3.58
N TYR A 31 -26.68 -0.13 3.70
CA TYR A 31 -25.27 0.16 3.46
C TYR A 31 -25.01 0.30 1.96
N GLN A 32 -24.06 1.17 1.62
CA GLN A 32 -23.61 1.33 0.24
C GLN A 32 -23.05 0.00 -0.28
N PRO A 33 -23.57 -0.54 -1.40
CA PRO A 33 -23.03 -1.75 -1.97
C PRO A 33 -21.60 -1.51 -2.45
N LYS A 34 -20.75 -2.54 -2.34
CA LYS A 34 -19.41 -2.51 -2.92
C LYS A 34 -19.51 -2.22 -4.43
N ALA A 35 -18.84 -1.16 -4.87
CA ALA A 35 -18.78 -0.77 -6.28
C ALA A 35 -18.22 -1.88 -7.17
N ASN A 36 -18.71 -1.95 -8.41
CA ASN A 36 -18.14 -2.82 -9.42
C ASN A 36 -16.83 -2.25 -9.96
N TYR A 37 -15.85 -3.09 -10.29
CA TYR A 37 -14.56 -2.62 -10.85
C TYR A 37 -14.73 -1.77 -12.11
N LYS A 38 -15.79 -2.04 -12.91
CA LYS A 38 -16.12 -1.29 -14.13
C LYS A 38 -16.49 0.17 -13.85
N GLU A 39 -16.88 0.49 -12.62
CA GLU A 39 -17.21 1.85 -12.22
C GLU A 39 -15.96 2.71 -12.06
N PHE A 40 -14.78 2.13 -11.83
CA PHE A 40 -13.51 2.85 -11.76
C PHE A 40 -12.94 3.10 -13.16
N THR A 41 -13.60 3.98 -13.91
CA THR A 41 -13.28 4.33 -15.30
C THR A 41 -11.90 4.97 -15.51
N ASP A 42 -11.28 5.49 -14.44
CA ASP A 42 -9.94 6.07 -14.46
C ASP A 42 -8.86 5.12 -13.91
N ALA A 43 -9.24 3.96 -13.37
CA ALA A 43 -8.27 2.90 -13.13
C ALA A 43 -7.97 2.21 -14.46
N THR A 44 -6.72 2.23 -14.90
CA THR A 44 -6.29 1.56 -16.14
C THR A 44 -6.25 0.05 -16.00
N TRP A 45 -6.25 -0.47 -14.76
CA TRP A 45 -6.04 -1.88 -14.44
C TRP A 45 -4.78 -2.45 -15.11
N ARG A 46 -3.80 -1.57 -15.32
CA ARG A 46 -2.51 -1.81 -15.97
C ARG A 46 -1.40 -1.06 -15.22
N PRO A 47 -0.15 -1.54 -15.31
CA PRO A 47 1.00 -0.82 -14.77
C PRO A 47 1.14 0.58 -15.38
N GLU A 48 1.61 1.53 -14.58
CA GLU A 48 1.82 2.91 -15.02
C GLU A 48 3.27 3.08 -15.52
N SER A 49 3.41 3.45 -16.79
CA SER A 49 4.71 3.77 -17.42
C SER A 49 4.97 5.28 -17.54
N ASN A 50 3.96 6.11 -17.28
CA ASN A 50 4.06 7.56 -17.27
C ASN A 50 3.10 8.18 -16.25
N ILE A 51 3.35 9.45 -15.89
CA ILE A 51 2.43 10.21 -15.06
C ILE A 51 1.27 10.68 -15.95
N ARG A 52 0.05 10.33 -15.56
CA ARG A 52 -1.18 10.81 -16.19
C ARG A 52 -2.05 11.59 -15.20
N PRO A 53 -2.80 12.60 -15.66
CA PRO A 53 -3.72 13.32 -14.79
C PRO A 53 -4.80 12.38 -14.21
N PRO A 54 -5.04 12.39 -12.88
CA PRO A 54 -6.07 11.55 -12.26
C PRO A 54 -7.45 11.96 -12.75
N PHE A 55 -8.28 11.01 -13.18
CA PHE A 55 -9.63 11.22 -13.71
C PHE A 55 -9.71 12.33 -14.77
N ARG A 56 -8.73 12.35 -15.69
CA ARG A 56 -8.61 13.37 -16.75
C ARG A 56 -8.75 14.79 -16.19
N SER A 57 -8.14 15.04 -15.02
CA SER A 57 -8.18 16.35 -14.38
C SER A 57 -7.29 17.33 -15.10
N THR A 58 -7.70 18.59 -15.07
CA THR A 58 -6.90 19.68 -15.63
C THR A 58 -5.74 19.94 -14.67
N GLU A 59 -4.51 19.81 -15.17
CA GLU A 59 -3.33 20.23 -14.44
C GLU A 59 -3.32 21.75 -14.32
N ILE A 60 -2.98 22.24 -13.13
CA ILE A 60 -2.91 23.67 -12.83
C ILE A 60 -1.51 24.02 -12.34
N PRO A 61 -1.00 25.24 -12.64
CA PRO A 61 0.26 25.70 -12.08
C PRO A 61 0.22 25.67 -10.55
N VAL A 62 1.33 25.29 -9.93
CA VAL A 62 1.47 25.24 -8.47
C VAL A 62 2.84 25.73 -8.04
N ASP A 63 2.86 26.58 -7.02
CA ASP A 63 4.07 26.77 -6.22
C ASP A 63 4.05 25.74 -5.08
N SER A 64 4.98 24.79 -5.11
CA SER A 64 5.07 23.73 -4.09
C SER A 64 5.28 24.30 -2.68
N VAL A 65 5.99 25.41 -2.52
CA VAL A 65 6.15 26.06 -1.20
C VAL A 65 4.80 26.56 -0.73
N ALA A 66 4.09 27.32 -1.56
CA ALA A 66 2.81 27.92 -1.18
C ALA A 66 1.78 26.84 -0.83
N ALA A 67 1.66 25.80 -1.67
CA ALA A 67 0.76 24.67 -1.42
C ALA A 67 1.08 23.95 -0.10
N LEU A 68 2.37 23.74 0.20
CA LEU A 68 2.77 23.10 1.45
C LEU A 68 2.67 24.04 2.67
N GLN A 69 2.76 25.36 2.51
CA GLN A 69 2.51 26.33 3.57
C GLN A 69 1.02 26.43 3.92
N GLU A 70 0.13 26.36 2.92
CA GLU A 70 -1.31 26.18 3.14
C GLU A 70 -1.59 24.84 3.83
N GLY A 71 -0.83 23.82 3.44
CA GLY A 71 -0.86 22.48 4.02
C GLY A 71 -1.68 21.51 3.18
N ILE A 72 -1.24 20.25 3.21
CA ILE A 72 -1.82 19.17 2.39
C ILE A 72 -2.15 17.95 3.24
N TYR A 73 -3.19 17.23 2.81
CA TYR A 73 -3.68 16.04 3.48
C TYR A 73 -3.40 14.80 2.64
N ALA A 74 -2.99 13.70 3.26
CA ALA A 74 -2.96 12.38 2.63
C ALA A 74 -3.87 11.42 3.39
N PHE A 75 -4.57 10.55 2.68
CA PHE A 75 -5.49 9.57 3.27
C PHE A 75 -4.97 8.14 3.12
N TYR A 76 -5.16 7.36 4.16
CA TYR A 76 -4.78 5.96 4.30
C TYR A 76 -5.97 5.22 4.89
N ASP A 77 -6.82 4.64 4.04
CA ASP A 77 -8.07 4.04 4.53
C ASP A 77 -8.85 5.04 5.42
N THR A 78 -9.13 4.71 6.68
CA THR A 78 -9.84 5.57 7.64
C THR A 78 -8.99 6.67 8.28
N HIS A 79 -7.71 6.74 7.93
CA HIS A 79 -6.74 7.58 8.59
C HIS A 79 -6.25 8.70 7.66
N ARG A 80 -5.68 9.74 8.26
CA ARG A 80 -5.10 10.86 7.53
C ARG A 80 -3.84 11.41 8.18
N SER A 81 -3.02 12.01 7.34
CA SER A 81 -1.99 12.97 7.75
C SER A 81 -2.32 14.37 7.25
N PHE A 82 -1.85 15.38 7.98
CA PHE A 82 -1.80 16.76 7.56
C PHE A 82 -0.37 17.27 7.69
N PHE A 83 0.21 17.68 6.57
CA PHE A 83 1.58 18.17 6.44
C PHE A 83 1.56 19.65 6.10
N GLN A 84 2.36 20.45 6.79
CA GLN A 84 2.45 21.88 6.59
C GLN A 84 3.88 22.40 6.77
N LEU A 85 4.30 23.33 5.91
CA LEU A 85 5.51 24.13 6.11
C LEU A 85 5.19 25.40 6.90
N GLN A 86 5.97 25.65 7.95
CA GLN A 86 5.89 26.85 8.77
C GLN A 86 7.13 27.70 8.51
N PRO A 87 6.99 29.00 8.16
CA PRO A 87 8.14 29.89 7.99
C PRO A 87 9.02 29.89 9.24
N ALA A 88 10.34 29.71 9.07
CA ALA A 88 11.29 29.74 10.17
C ALA A 88 12.29 30.90 10.01
N GLN A 89 12.99 30.94 8.88
CA GLN A 89 13.92 32.01 8.50
C GLN A 89 13.77 32.28 7.00
N THR A 90 14.37 33.35 6.48
CA THR A 90 14.34 33.66 5.05
C THR A 90 14.87 32.48 4.24
N GLY A 91 14.00 31.87 3.42
CA GLY A 91 14.34 30.72 2.57
C GLY A 91 14.35 29.35 3.29
N SER A 92 13.88 29.29 4.54
CA SER A 92 13.82 28.05 5.33
C SER A 92 12.49 27.91 6.08
N TRP A 93 12.02 26.67 6.19
CA TRP A 93 10.79 26.32 6.90
C TRP A 93 11.04 25.20 7.91
N THR A 94 10.22 25.14 8.95
CA THR A 94 10.05 23.94 9.76
C THR A 94 8.84 23.16 9.27
N VAL A 95 8.86 21.84 9.40
CA VAL A 95 7.72 21.00 9.05
C VAL A 95 6.87 20.72 10.29
N SER A 96 5.57 20.95 10.16
CA SER A 96 4.55 20.43 11.07
C SER A 96 3.82 19.29 10.39
N GLU A 97 3.68 18.16 11.06
CA GLU A 97 2.90 17.04 10.55
C GLU A 97 2.11 16.37 11.67
N THR A 98 0.79 16.27 11.46
CA THR A 98 -0.11 15.52 12.35
C THR A 98 -0.59 14.26 11.64
N VAL A 99 -0.65 13.15 12.37
CA VAL A 99 -1.07 11.84 11.86
C VAL A 99 -2.11 11.23 12.80
N THR A 100 -3.13 10.59 12.25
CA THR A 100 -4.13 9.86 13.07
C THR A 100 -3.66 8.46 13.48
N GLN A 101 -2.73 7.87 12.73
CA GLN A 101 -2.07 6.61 13.08
C GLN A 101 -0.56 6.70 12.79
N ALA A 102 0.23 6.05 13.63
CA ALA A 102 1.67 5.94 13.43
C ALA A 102 1.98 5.19 12.12
N GLY A 103 2.78 5.81 11.25
CA GLY A 103 3.20 5.22 9.97
C GLY A 103 2.51 5.76 8.73
N GLU A 104 1.52 6.62 8.86
CA GLU A 104 0.72 7.11 7.73
C GLU A 104 1.01 8.58 7.43
N ARG A 105 2.29 8.85 7.17
CA ARG A 105 2.82 10.18 6.89
C ARG A 105 2.38 10.69 5.51
N CYS A 106 2.48 11.97 5.26
CA CYS A 106 2.09 12.59 3.99
C CYS A 106 2.96 12.09 2.83
N PHE A 107 4.27 11.97 3.08
CA PHE A 107 5.24 11.38 2.15
C PHE A 107 5.77 10.07 2.73
N THR A 108 5.57 8.95 2.01
CA THR A 108 5.99 7.61 2.45
C THR A 108 6.67 6.82 1.33
N TRP A 109 7.41 5.78 1.70
CA TRP A 109 8.25 4.99 0.80
C TRP A 109 7.51 3.82 0.13
N GLY A 110 6.23 4.00 -0.19
CA GLY A 110 5.34 2.93 -0.67
C GLY A 110 4.65 2.16 0.46
N GLN A 111 3.36 1.83 0.27
CA GLN A 111 2.47 1.18 1.24
C GLN A 111 2.49 1.70 2.69
N GLY A 112 2.88 2.95 2.93
CA GLY A 112 2.94 3.50 4.31
C GLY A 112 4.19 3.07 5.08
N ALA A 113 5.23 2.56 4.41
CA ALA A 113 6.52 2.34 5.05
C ALA A 113 7.15 3.70 5.40
N VAL A 114 7.25 3.97 6.71
CA VAL A 114 7.92 5.16 7.29
C VAL A 114 9.25 4.80 7.94
N GLN A 115 9.73 3.57 7.78
CA GLN A 115 10.94 3.12 8.44
C GLN A 115 12.03 2.87 7.42
N LEU A 116 13.22 3.36 7.74
CA LEU A 116 14.44 3.10 6.99
C LEU A 116 15.23 2.01 7.72
N ILE A 117 15.93 1.17 6.96
CA ILE A 117 16.81 0.14 7.53
C ILE A 117 18.26 0.58 7.37
N ARG A 118 18.93 0.86 8.49
CA ARG A 118 20.35 1.22 8.50
C ARG A 118 21.09 0.48 9.59
N ASN A 119 22.33 0.07 9.32
CA ASN A 119 23.14 -0.74 10.23
C ASN A 119 22.36 -1.97 10.75
N SER A 120 21.57 -2.61 9.88
CA SER A 120 20.66 -3.71 10.21
C SER A 120 19.59 -3.39 11.27
N ARG A 121 19.30 -2.12 11.54
CA ARG A 121 18.23 -1.71 12.46
C ARG A 121 17.13 -0.99 11.69
N VAL A 122 15.89 -1.26 12.11
CA VAL A 122 14.72 -0.54 11.64
C VAL A 122 14.64 0.77 12.42
N LEU A 123 14.81 1.89 11.73
CA LEU A 123 14.79 3.24 12.30
C LEU A 123 13.49 3.94 11.94
N ASN A 124 12.90 4.64 12.90
CA ASN A 124 11.73 5.48 12.64
C ASN A 124 12.14 6.73 11.87
N ASN A 125 11.37 7.07 10.83
CA ASN A 125 11.39 8.41 10.21
C ASN A 125 10.56 9.38 11.07
N GLU A 126 10.96 9.53 12.33
CA GLU A 126 10.38 10.45 13.30
C GLU A 126 11.48 11.40 13.76
N GLY A 127 11.16 12.70 13.76
CA GLY A 127 12.09 13.74 14.18
C GLY A 127 11.72 15.10 13.60
N PRO A 128 12.35 16.17 14.11
CA PRO A 128 12.22 17.50 13.52
C PRO A 128 12.70 17.49 12.08
N MET A 129 11.91 18.10 11.19
CA MET A 129 12.29 18.31 9.81
C MET A 129 12.34 19.81 9.51
N VAL A 130 13.37 20.20 8.78
CA VAL A 130 13.47 21.51 8.16
C VAL A 130 13.29 21.35 6.66
N ALA A 131 12.84 22.40 6.00
CA ALA A 131 12.71 22.45 4.56
C ALA A 131 13.42 23.67 3.99
N SER A 132 13.94 23.52 2.78
CA SER A 132 14.50 24.60 1.98
C SER A 132 14.11 24.41 0.51
N ARG A 133 14.17 25.50 -0.27
CA ARG A 133 13.91 25.43 -1.71
C ARG A 133 15.22 25.19 -2.46
N LEU A 134 15.22 24.19 -3.33
CA LEU A 134 16.32 23.93 -4.25
C LEU A 134 16.29 24.90 -5.44
N PRO A 135 17.42 25.15 -6.12
CA PRO A 135 17.48 26.06 -7.28
C PRO A 135 16.54 25.67 -8.43
N ASP A 136 16.21 24.39 -8.55
CA ASP A 136 15.29 23.84 -9.56
C ASP A 136 13.80 23.92 -9.15
N GLY A 137 13.50 24.52 -7.99
CA GLY A 137 12.15 24.71 -7.49
C GLY A 137 11.62 23.59 -6.58
N ARG A 138 12.31 22.45 -6.51
CA ARG A 138 11.95 21.35 -5.60
C ARG A 138 12.12 21.75 -4.14
N ILE A 139 11.38 21.09 -3.26
CA ILE A 139 11.47 21.30 -1.81
C ILE A 139 12.34 20.21 -1.20
N LEU A 140 13.47 20.58 -0.63
CA LEU A 140 14.32 19.67 0.12
C LEU A 140 13.84 19.63 1.57
N LEU A 141 13.38 18.46 2.01
CA LEU A 141 13.08 18.13 3.40
C LEU A 141 14.31 17.43 4.01
N GLN A 142 14.74 17.89 5.17
CA GLN A 142 15.87 17.33 5.90
C GLN A 142 15.41 16.88 7.28
N ASN A 143 15.52 15.59 7.56
CA ASN A 143 15.15 15.02 8.85
C ASN A 143 16.38 14.93 9.76
N SER A 144 16.23 15.38 11.00
CA SER A 144 17.28 15.35 12.04
C SER A 144 17.02 14.33 13.16
N GLY A 145 16.08 13.42 12.93
CA GLY A 145 15.69 12.36 13.86
C GLY A 145 16.63 11.15 13.82
N GLN A 146 16.10 9.99 14.22
CA GLN A 146 16.90 8.75 14.27
C GLN A 146 17.40 8.30 12.90
N ALA A 147 16.58 8.50 11.87
CA ALA A 147 16.92 8.28 10.49
C ALA A 147 17.13 9.63 9.80
N VAL A 148 18.37 10.12 9.78
CA VAL A 148 18.71 11.38 9.09
C VAL A 148 18.67 11.16 7.58
N PHE A 149 17.76 11.81 6.85
CA PHE A 149 17.70 11.73 5.39
C PHE A 149 17.39 13.09 4.76
N ASN A 150 17.69 13.16 3.47
CA ASN A 150 17.37 14.26 2.57
C ASN A 150 16.33 13.77 1.57
N LEU A 151 15.19 14.44 1.49
CA LEU A 151 14.09 14.11 0.57
C LEU A 151 13.72 15.36 -0.22
N ALA A 152 14.05 15.38 -1.51
CA ALA A 152 13.53 16.39 -2.41
C ALA A 152 12.13 15.99 -2.90
N VAL A 153 11.20 16.94 -2.94
CA VAL A 153 9.82 16.73 -3.37
C VAL A 153 9.43 17.76 -4.42
N GLU A 154 8.71 17.29 -5.43
CA GLU A 154 8.00 18.10 -6.42
C GLU A 154 6.51 17.76 -6.38
N LEU A 155 5.65 18.78 -6.50
CA LEU A 155 4.20 18.61 -6.58
C LEU A 155 3.68 18.99 -7.97
N ARG A 156 2.80 18.14 -8.52
CA ARG A 156 1.91 18.48 -9.63
C ARG A 156 0.50 18.64 -9.08
N ALA A 157 -0.19 19.71 -9.45
CA ALA A 157 -1.52 20.01 -8.95
C ALA A 157 -2.57 19.81 -10.05
N TYR A 158 -3.74 19.30 -9.65
CA TYR A 158 -4.86 19.05 -10.54
C TYR A 158 -6.14 19.62 -9.96
N ASN A 159 -6.91 20.36 -10.75
CA ASN A 159 -8.24 20.78 -10.36
C ASN A 159 -9.20 19.59 -10.43
N ILE A 160 -9.76 19.23 -9.28
CA ILE A 160 -10.67 18.08 -9.13
C ILE A 160 -12.11 18.47 -8.82
N SER A 161 -12.43 19.76 -8.90
CA SER A 161 -13.76 20.30 -8.61
C SER A 161 -14.85 19.58 -9.42
N GLY A 162 -15.92 19.15 -8.74
CA GLY A 162 -17.07 18.45 -9.34
C GLY A 162 -16.80 16.99 -9.74
N LYS A 163 -15.56 16.47 -9.55
CA LYS A 163 -15.21 15.09 -9.88
C LYS A 163 -15.58 14.14 -8.75
N PRO A 164 -15.87 12.86 -9.06
CA PRO A 164 -16.32 11.87 -8.07
C PRO A 164 -15.20 11.46 -7.12
N ILE A 165 -15.45 11.53 -5.81
CA ILE A 165 -14.43 11.36 -4.76
C ILE A 165 -13.73 10.00 -4.83
N ARG A 166 -14.51 8.93 -5.02
CA ARG A 166 -14.00 7.55 -5.04
C ARG A 166 -12.87 7.29 -6.04
N HIS A 167 -12.80 8.06 -7.13
CA HIS A 167 -11.75 7.90 -8.15
C HIS A 167 -10.39 8.48 -7.74
N PHE A 168 -10.33 9.23 -6.64
CA PHE A 168 -9.12 9.88 -6.16
C PHE A 168 -8.55 9.22 -4.90
N LEU A 169 -9.30 8.31 -4.28
CA LEU A 169 -8.81 7.46 -3.19
C LEU A 169 -7.96 6.32 -3.77
N ARG A 170 -6.66 6.59 -3.93
CA ARG A 170 -5.69 5.69 -4.56
C ARG A 170 -4.65 5.18 -3.56
N ASN A 171 -4.26 3.92 -3.71
CA ASN A 171 -3.09 3.37 -3.03
C ASN A 171 -1.79 3.70 -3.78
N GLY A 172 -0.65 3.30 -3.21
CA GLY A 172 0.68 3.56 -3.80
C GLY A 172 0.94 2.90 -5.16
N ASN A 173 0.06 2.00 -5.62
CA ASN A 173 0.11 1.38 -6.94
C ASN A 173 -0.93 1.98 -7.92
N ASN A 174 -1.47 3.17 -7.62
CA ASN A 174 -2.51 3.85 -8.40
C ASN A 174 -3.83 3.05 -8.57
N GLN A 175 -4.06 2.06 -7.70
CA GLN A 175 -5.32 1.30 -7.67
C GLN A 175 -6.28 1.93 -6.64
N PRO A 176 -7.60 1.73 -6.78
CA PRO A 176 -8.55 2.17 -5.76
C PRO A 176 -8.18 1.59 -4.39
N ASP A 177 -8.11 2.44 -3.38
CA ASP A 177 -7.88 2.02 -2.00
C ASP A 177 -9.10 1.27 -1.42
N SER A 178 -8.98 0.59 -0.28
CA SER A 178 -10.05 -0.26 0.27
C SER A 178 -11.39 0.46 0.44
N LEU A 179 -11.39 1.71 0.93
CA LEU A 179 -12.63 2.49 1.10
C LEU A 179 -13.16 3.08 -0.21
N ALA A 180 -12.33 3.24 -1.24
CA ALA A 180 -12.78 3.77 -2.53
C ALA A 180 -13.95 2.96 -3.10
N TRP A 181 -13.97 1.65 -2.84
CA TRP A 181 -15.02 0.72 -3.26
C TRP A 181 -16.38 0.93 -2.60
N PHE A 182 -16.44 1.70 -1.51
CA PHE A 182 -17.64 1.90 -0.70
C PHE A 182 -18.06 3.38 -0.61
N VAL A 183 -17.30 4.28 -1.24
CA VAL A 183 -17.69 5.69 -1.35
C VAL A 183 -18.82 5.84 -2.38
N PRO A 184 -19.90 6.56 -2.06
CA PRO A 184 -21.03 6.78 -2.97
C PRO A 184 -20.61 7.34 -4.33
N ALA A 185 -21.29 6.93 -5.40
CA ALA A 185 -20.96 7.31 -6.77
C ALA A 185 -21.24 8.80 -7.07
N ASP A 186 -22.21 9.39 -6.35
CA ASP A 186 -22.65 10.77 -6.46
C ASP A 186 -21.86 11.74 -5.57
N ALA A 187 -21.08 11.22 -4.62
CA ALA A 187 -20.17 12.01 -3.81
C ALA A 187 -19.09 12.68 -4.68
N LYS A 188 -19.08 14.02 -4.68
CA LYS A 188 -18.22 14.84 -5.55
C LYS A 188 -17.45 15.87 -4.75
N PHE A 189 -16.28 16.22 -5.26
CA PHE A 189 -15.49 17.31 -4.71
C PHE A 189 -16.16 18.67 -4.92
N PRO A 190 -16.16 19.56 -3.90
CA PRO A 190 -16.66 20.93 -4.04
C PRO A 190 -15.73 21.78 -4.93
N GLN A 191 -16.19 22.98 -5.29
CA GLN A 191 -15.36 23.95 -6.02
C GLN A 191 -14.11 24.33 -5.23
N GLY A 192 -12.99 24.55 -5.95
CA GLY A 192 -11.70 24.86 -5.35
C GLY A 192 -10.94 23.62 -4.82
N SER A 193 -11.44 22.42 -5.08
CA SER A 193 -10.75 21.18 -4.69
C SER A 193 -9.56 20.91 -5.58
N VAL A 194 -8.41 20.59 -4.96
CA VAL A 194 -7.15 20.29 -5.65
C VAL A 194 -6.59 18.96 -5.15
N ALA A 195 -6.16 18.11 -6.09
CA ALA A 195 -5.32 16.96 -5.79
C ALA A 195 -3.87 17.24 -6.20
N TYR A 196 -2.93 16.81 -5.39
CA TYR A 196 -1.50 16.88 -5.65
C TYR A 196 -0.93 15.48 -5.83
N LEU A 197 -0.16 15.29 -6.90
CA LEU A 197 0.68 14.12 -7.10
C LEU A 197 2.12 14.51 -6.79
N ALA A 198 2.80 13.69 -5.99
CA ALA A 198 4.17 13.97 -5.57
C ALA A 198 5.16 13.07 -6.32
N THR A 199 6.26 13.66 -6.77
CA THR A 199 7.47 12.95 -7.15
C THR A 199 8.54 13.27 -6.13
N TYR A 200 9.30 12.27 -5.71
CA TYR A 200 10.35 12.46 -4.72
C TYR A 200 11.69 11.85 -5.13
N TRP A 201 12.77 12.39 -4.54
CA TRP A 201 14.14 11.93 -4.72
C TRP A 201 14.82 11.87 -3.35
N LEU A 202 15.47 10.75 -3.07
CA LEU A 202 16.29 10.61 -1.87
C LEU A 202 17.72 11.08 -2.14
N GLY A 203 18.36 11.67 -1.13
CA GLY A 203 19.78 12.05 -1.21
C GLY A 203 20.73 10.84 -1.21
N ASP A 204 20.30 9.74 -0.60
CA ASP A 204 21.09 8.53 -0.42
C ASP A 204 20.31 7.27 -0.85
N ASP A 205 21.01 6.18 -1.11
CA ASP A 205 20.38 4.86 -1.28
C ASP A 205 19.79 4.45 0.06
N GLU A 206 18.50 4.13 0.08
CA GLU A 206 17.78 3.74 1.29
C GLU A 206 17.09 2.39 1.15
N ILE A 207 16.98 1.70 2.28
CA ILE A 207 16.32 0.40 2.36
C ILE A 207 15.02 0.57 3.12
N VAL A 208 13.91 0.13 2.52
CA VAL A 208 12.58 0.21 3.13
C VAL A 208 11.91 -1.15 3.14
N GLN A 209 11.28 -1.50 4.27
CA GLN A 209 10.49 -2.73 4.36
C GLN A 209 9.04 -2.42 3.96
N PRO A 210 8.55 -2.90 2.79
CA PRO A 210 7.22 -2.54 2.28
C PRO A 210 6.07 -3.09 3.15
N SER A 211 6.30 -4.21 3.87
CA SER A 211 5.34 -4.76 4.82
C SER A 211 6.04 -5.43 5.99
N ARG A 212 5.61 -5.10 7.22
CA ARG A 212 6.17 -5.65 8.47
C ARG A 212 5.86 -7.14 8.68
N SER A 213 4.78 -7.64 8.06
CA SER A 213 4.34 -9.04 8.16
C SER A 213 5.11 -9.96 7.20
N ALA A 214 5.75 -9.41 6.17
CA ALA A 214 6.51 -10.20 5.23
C ALA A 214 7.85 -10.65 5.84
N PHE A 215 8.09 -11.97 5.82
CA PHE A 215 9.29 -12.58 6.40
C PHE A 215 9.69 -13.84 5.61
N THR A 216 11.00 -14.08 5.52
CA THR A 216 11.58 -15.20 4.75
C THR A 216 11.84 -16.46 5.58
N GLY A 217 11.71 -16.40 6.90
CA GLY A 217 12.11 -17.52 7.75
C GLY A 217 13.62 -17.68 7.94
N ALA A 218 14.45 -16.89 7.25
CA ALA A 218 15.91 -17.03 7.26
C ALA A 218 16.60 -16.12 8.29
N ARG A 219 17.76 -16.56 8.78
CA ARG A 219 18.56 -15.85 9.81
C ARG A 219 19.66 -14.96 9.22
N ASN A 220 20.07 -15.26 7.99
CA ASN A 220 21.04 -14.52 7.19
C ASN A 220 20.82 -14.81 5.70
N LEU A 221 21.42 -14.01 4.81
CA LEU A 221 21.21 -14.09 3.37
C LEU A 221 21.63 -15.46 2.80
N GLU A 222 22.70 -16.06 3.31
CA GLU A 222 23.17 -17.37 2.85
C GLU A 222 22.16 -18.48 3.18
N SER A 223 21.56 -18.44 4.38
CA SER A 223 20.50 -19.39 4.76
C SER A 223 19.22 -19.19 3.96
N MET A 224 18.93 -17.96 3.51
CA MET A 224 17.81 -17.69 2.62
C MET A 224 18.05 -18.30 1.23
N ILE A 225 19.23 -18.06 0.65
CA ILE A 225 19.64 -18.63 -0.65
C ILE A 225 19.56 -20.17 -0.61
N ALA A 226 20.04 -20.79 0.47
CA ALA A 226 19.99 -22.24 0.64
C ALA A 226 18.56 -22.78 0.87
N ARG A 227 17.64 -21.97 1.40
CA ARG A 227 16.26 -22.34 1.70
C ARG A 227 15.37 -22.33 0.47
N TYR A 228 15.52 -21.33 -0.39
CA TYR A 228 14.66 -21.13 -1.56
C TYR A 228 15.41 -21.53 -2.83
N THR A 229 15.43 -22.82 -3.15
CA THR A 229 16.06 -23.35 -4.36
C THR A 229 15.02 -23.83 -5.37
N ALA A 230 15.45 -24.12 -6.60
CA ALA A 230 14.56 -24.70 -7.61
C ALA A 230 13.87 -26.02 -7.18
N LYS A 231 14.41 -26.72 -6.17
CA LYS A 231 13.87 -27.99 -5.64
C LYS A 231 12.91 -27.83 -4.46
N THR A 232 12.77 -26.63 -3.91
CA THR A 232 11.93 -26.35 -2.72
C THR A 232 10.79 -25.41 -3.09
N THR A 233 9.82 -25.20 -2.21
CA THR A 233 8.79 -24.16 -2.41
C THR A 233 9.47 -22.79 -2.58
N PRO A 234 9.15 -22.02 -3.64
CA PRO A 234 9.77 -20.72 -3.89
C PRO A 234 9.28 -19.67 -2.88
N TYR A 235 10.02 -18.56 -2.79
CA TYR A 235 9.56 -17.37 -2.07
C TYR A 235 8.56 -16.60 -2.94
N CYS A 236 7.40 -16.24 -2.40
CA CYS A 236 6.38 -15.51 -3.16
C CYS A 236 6.72 -14.04 -3.32
N MET A 237 6.91 -13.62 -4.58
CA MET A 237 7.16 -12.22 -4.90
C MET A 237 5.87 -11.42 -4.81
N SER A 238 5.99 -10.20 -4.31
CA SER A 238 4.92 -9.22 -4.45
C SER A 238 4.84 -8.77 -5.90
N TYR A 239 3.64 -8.43 -6.36
CA TYR A 239 3.40 -7.90 -7.71
C TYR A 239 2.38 -6.76 -7.66
N VAL A 240 2.39 -5.89 -8.67
CA VAL A 240 1.33 -4.89 -8.87
C VAL A 240 0.13 -5.64 -9.44
N SER A 241 -1.00 -5.64 -8.74
CA SER A 241 -2.19 -6.34 -9.22
C SER A 241 -2.76 -5.66 -10.47
N HIS A 242 -2.80 -6.39 -11.59
CA HIS A 242 -3.41 -5.98 -12.85
C HIS A 242 -3.89 -7.20 -13.65
N LEU A 243 -4.69 -6.99 -14.70
CA LEU A 243 -5.34 -8.10 -15.46
C LEU A 243 -4.32 -9.10 -16.03
N GLU A 244 -3.24 -8.56 -16.59
CA GLU A 244 -2.16 -9.29 -17.25
C GLU A 244 -1.04 -9.72 -16.28
N ALA A 245 -1.20 -9.52 -14.96
CA ALA A 245 -0.12 -9.73 -13.98
C ALA A 245 0.31 -11.20 -13.90
N THR A 246 1.61 -11.43 -13.94
CA THR A 246 2.16 -12.78 -13.78
C THR A 246 2.79 -12.91 -12.40
N PRO A 247 2.13 -13.55 -11.42
CA PRO A 247 2.75 -13.77 -10.12
C PRO A 247 3.90 -14.77 -10.26
N TYR A 248 5.01 -14.47 -9.59
CA TYR A 248 6.22 -15.29 -9.61
C TYR A 248 6.63 -15.78 -8.22
N GLY A 249 7.12 -17.01 -8.20
CA GLY A 249 7.88 -17.57 -7.09
C GLY A 249 9.39 -17.49 -7.38
N LEU A 250 10.12 -16.86 -6.47
CA LEU A 250 11.58 -16.71 -6.50
C LEU A 250 12.29 -17.95 -5.97
N SER A 251 13.29 -18.42 -6.70
CA SER A 251 14.23 -19.47 -6.30
C SER A 251 15.64 -19.06 -6.66
N PHE A 252 16.63 -19.41 -5.84
CA PHE A 252 18.03 -19.20 -6.13
C PHE A 252 18.63 -20.44 -6.79
N GLU A 253 19.47 -20.22 -7.79
CA GLU A 253 20.37 -21.26 -8.26
C GLU A 253 21.37 -21.58 -7.14
N ARG A 254 21.75 -22.86 -7.03
CA ARG A 254 22.69 -23.24 -5.97
C ARG A 254 24.02 -22.52 -6.22
N PRO A 255 24.53 -21.76 -5.24
CA PRO A 255 25.81 -21.08 -5.41
C PRO A 255 26.91 -22.13 -5.63
N VAL A 256 27.77 -21.90 -6.62
CA VAL A 256 28.89 -22.78 -6.96
C VAL A 256 29.81 -22.86 -5.74
N ARG A 257 30.01 -24.08 -5.22
CA ARG A 257 30.98 -24.31 -4.14
C ARG A 257 32.37 -24.40 -4.75
N GLU A 258 33.29 -23.56 -4.29
CA GLU A 258 34.71 -23.79 -4.57
C GLU A 258 35.16 -25.11 -3.93
N ARG A 259 35.92 -25.90 -4.68
CA ARG A 259 36.48 -27.18 -4.23
C ARG A 259 37.34 -26.93 -2.98
N GLY A 260 36.99 -27.58 -1.86
CA GLY A 260 37.69 -27.44 -0.57
C GLY A 260 37.04 -26.46 0.42
N LYS A 261 36.01 -25.70 0.03
CA LYS A 261 35.25 -24.84 0.95
C LYS A 261 33.88 -25.46 1.29
N ASN A 262 33.61 -25.64 2.58
CA ASN A 262 32.34 -26.18 3.08
C ASN A 262 31.17 -25.18 3.00
N ARG A 263 31.43 -23.90 2.72
CA ARG A 263 30.41 -22.85 2.58
C ARG A 263 30.46 -22.24 1.18
N ALA A 264 29.30 -22.20 0.54
CA ALA A 264 29.12 -21.40 -0.66
C ALA A 264 29.07 -19.92 -0.22
N SER A 265 30.09 -19.16 -0.60
CA SER A 265 30.30 -17.76 -0.22
C SER A 265 30.35 -16.89 -1.48
N ALA A 266 29.52 -17.19 -2.47
CA ALA A 266 29.47 -16.35 -3.66
C ALA A 266 28.72 -15.07 -3.29
N PRO A 267 29.34 -13.87 -3.37
CA PRO A 267 28.66 -12.60 -3.13
C PRO A 267 27.67 -12.27 -4.26
N GLN A 268 27.53 -13.13 -5.25
CA GLN A 268 26.64 -12.98 -6.40
C GLN A 268 26.24 -14.34 -6.97
N GLY A 269 25.17 -14.37 -7.75
CA GLY A 269 24.71 -15.57 -8.45
C GLY A 269 23.48 -15.30 -9.30
N ARG A 270 22.75 -16.36 -9.64
CA ARG A 270 21.50 -16.28 -10.42
C ARG A 270 20.28 -16.70 -9.64
N PHE A 271 19.13 -16.16 -10.03
CA PHE A 271 17.82 -16.56 -9.53
C PHE A 271 16.88 -16.91 -10.69
N ILE A 272 15.85 -17.67 -10.35
CA ILE A 272 14.80 -18.16 -11.24
C ILE A 272 13.46 -17.68 -10.69
N LEU A 273 12.63 -17.13 -11.57
CA LEU A 273 11.23 -16.79 -11.34
C LEU A 273 10.36 -17.83 -12.04
N SER A 274 9.67 -18.65 -11.26
CA SER A 274 8.69 -19.61 -11.76
C SER A 274 7.29 -19.03 -11.64
N GLN A 275 6.47 -19.10 -12.69
CA GLN A 275 5.06 -18.69 -12.58
C GLN A 275 4.33 -19.51 -11.50
N VAL A 276 3.49 -18.85 -10.72
CA VAL A 276 2.71 -19.49 -9.63
C VAL A 276 1.20 -19.30 -9.81
N GLN A 277 0.42 -20.09 -9.09
CA GLN A 277 -1.04 -19.94 -9.07
C GLN A 277 -1.46 -18.60 -8.45
N ARG A 278 -2.40 -17.88 -9.08
CA ARG A 278 -2.90 -16.57 -8.61
C ARG A 278 -3.73 -16.63 -7.33
N SER A 279 -4.39 -17.75 -7.05
CA SER A 279 -5.44 -17.87 -6.01
C SER A 279 -5.03 -18.72 -4.80
N ASN A 280 -3.81 -19.23 -4.75
CA ASN A 280 -3.37 -20.08 -3.65
C ASN A 280 -2.57 -19.25 -2.62
N MET A 281 -2.84 -19.49 -1.34
CA MET A 281 -2.09 -18.88 -0.22
C MET A 281 -0.64 -19.37 -0.19
N PHE A 282 -0.36 -20.50 -0.85
CA PHE A 282 0.99 -21.04 -1.04
C PHE A 282 1.53 -20.70 -2.42
N CYS A 283 2.83 -20.46 -2.48
CA CYS A 283 3.56 -20.17 -3.71
C CYS A 283 3.76 -21.41 -4.60
N GLU A 284 2.66 -21.96 -5.09
CA GLU A 284 2.66 -23.20 -5.86
C GLU A 284 3.00 -22.92 -7.32
N ARG A 285 4.05 -23.58 -7.82
CA ARG A 285 4.49 -23.44 -9.21
C ARG A 285 3.45 -24.00 -10.17
N LEU A 286 3.28 -23.33 -11.30
CA LEU A 286 2.60 -23.92 -12.45
C LEU A 286 3.52 -24.96 -13.10
N SER A 287 3.00 -26.16 -13.34
CA SER A 287 3.78 -27.29 -13.89
C SER A 287 4.41 -27.00 -15.25
N ASN A 288 3.72 -26.22 -16.10
CA ASN A 288 4.18 -25.80 -17.42
C ASN A 288 4.40 -24.27 -17.50
N GLY A 289 4.63 -23.62 -16.36
CA GLY A 289 4.83 -22.18 -16.30
C GLY A 289 6.16 -21.76 -16.94
N ALA A 290 6.14 -20.64 -17.66
CA ALA A 290 7.38 -20.05 -18.16
C ALA A 290 8.32 -19.70 -17.00
N GLN A 291 9.62 -19.91 -17.20
CA GLN A 291 10.65 -19.49 -16.26
C GLN A 291 11.36 -18.26 -16.81
N LYS A 292 11.55 -17.28 -15.93
CA LYS A 292 12.42 -16.13 -16.16
C LYS A 292 13.47 -16.09 -15.06
N GLY A 293 14.30 -15.06 -15.03
CA GLY A 293 15.28 -14.94 -13.97
C GLY A 293 16.03 -13.63 -13.98
N GLY A 294 17.20 -13.70 -13.38
CA GLY A 294 18.13 -12.58 -13.31
C GLY A 294 19.34 -12.95 -12.48
N SER A 295 20.07 -11.91 -12.07
CA SER A 295 21.24 -12.02 -11.22
C SER A 295 20.96 -11.40 -9.84
N TRP A 296 21.65 -11.90 -8.83
CA TRP A 296 21.64 -11.29 -7.51
C TRP A 296 23.06 -11.01 -7.05
N LYS A 297 23.21 -10.00 -6.21
CA LYS A 297 24.46 -9.69 -5.50
C LYS A 297 24.18 -9.32 -4.05
N ILE A 298 25.11 -9.62 -3.15
CA ILE A 298 25.10 -9.17 -1.77
C ILE A 298 26.00 -7.95 -1.66
N SER A 299 25.41 -6.82 -1.28
CA SER A 299 26.10 -5.56 -1.06
C SER A 299 25.87 -5.03 0.36
N ARG A 300 26.37 -3.81 0.61
CA ARG A 300 26.13 -3.07 1.84
C ARG A 300 25.60 -1.69 1.51
N ILE A 301 24.37 -1.40 1.92
CA ILE A 301 23.70 -0.10 1.75
C ILE A 301 23.38 0.44 3.15
N GLN A 302 23.79 1.67 3.45
CA GLN A 302 23.63 2.30 4.77
C GLN A 302 24.06 1.39 5.94
N GLY A 303 25.18 0.69 5.76
CA GLY A 303 25.72 -0.25 6.75
C GLY A 303 24.97 -1.59 6.88
N THR A 304 23.86 -1.79 6.18
CA THR A 304 23.04 -3.02 6.19
C THR A 304 23.45 -3.96 5.05
N ARG A 305 23.56 -5.27 5.31
CA ARG A 305 23.75 -6.28 4.25
C ARG A 305 22.45 -6.51 3.49
N VAL A 306 22.52 -6.40 2.16
CA VAL A 306 21.36 -6.52 1.27
C VAL A 306 21.69 -7.48 0.13
N LEU A 307 20.78 -8.40 -0.17
CA LEU A 307 20.75 -9.14 -1.42
C LEU A 307 19.87 -8.36 -2.39
N GLU A 308 20.49 -7.80 -3.41
CA GLU A 308 19.84 -7.03 -4.48
C GLU A 308 19.51 -7.97 -5.62
N LEU A 309 18.29 -7.88 -6.15
CA LEU A 309 17.88 -8.59 -7.37
C LEU A 309 18.03 -7.65 -8.57
N THR A 310 18.50 -8.19 -9.69
CA THR A 310 18.54 -7.52 -10.98
C THR A 310 17.95 -8.48 -12.01
N GLU A 311 16.77 -8.17 -12.48
CA GLU A 311 16.02 -9.00 -13.42
C GLU A 311 16.59 -8.93 -14.84
N ASP A 312 16.42 -10.03 -15.59
CA ASP A 312 16.65 -10.02 -17.04
C ASP A 312 15.56 -9.16 -17.74
N ALA A 313 15.88 -8.62 -18.92
CA ALA A 313 15.05 -7.62 -19.62
C ALA A 313 13.62 -8.09 -19.99
N ASP A 314 13.37 -9.39 -19.99
CA ASP A 314 12.07 -9.97 -20.30
C ASP A 314 11.14 -10.06 -19.08
N VAL A 315 11.60 -9.70 -17.88
CA VAL A 315 10.78 -9.65 -16.65
C VAL A 315 10.14 -8.26 -16.50
N PRO A 316 8.80 -8.14 -16.57
CA PRO A 316 8.14 -6.86 -16.30
C PRO A 316 8.31 -6.46 -14.83
N SER A 317 8.71 -5.21 -14.58
CA SER A 317 8.88 -4.67 -13.22
C SER A 317 7.59 -4.77 -12.38
N SER A 318 6.42 -4.70 -13.01
CA SER A 318 5.12 -4.82 -12.35
C SER A 318 4.90 -6.21 -11.76
N ASP A 319 5.45 -7.26 -12.38
CA ASP A 319 5.33 -8.64 -11.93
C ASP A 319 6.20 -8.95 -10.69
N ILE A 320 7.14 -8.06 -10.36
CA ILE A 320 7.95 -8.06 -9.12
C ILE A 320 7.55 -6.89 -8.18
N GLY A 321 6.45 -6.22 -8.51
CA GLY A 321 5.77 -5.26 -7.65
C GLY A 321 6.32 -3.84 -7.70
N ILE A 322 7.01 -3.47 -8.77
CA ILE A 322 7.48 -2.11 -9.05
C ILE A 322 6.67 -1.53 -10.22
N GLN A 323 6.09 -0.35 -10.02
CA GLN A 323 5.47 0.36 -11.13
C GLN A 323 6.53 0.72 -12.18
N PRO A 324 6.33 0.44 -13.49
CA PRO A 324 7.33 0.70 -14.53
C PRO A 324 7.90 2.12 -14.54
N ILE A 325 7.08 3.12 -14.22
CA ILE A 325 7.55 4.51 -14.10
C ILE A 325 8.63 4.72 -13.02
N ASN A 326 8.66 3.86 -12.00
CA ASN A 326 9.59 3.94 -10.87
C ASN A 326 10.73 2.92 -11.01
N ASN A 327 10.86 2.23 -12.15
CA ASN A 327 11.81 1.14 -12.35
C ASN A 327 13.28 1.57 -12.20
N ASP A 328 13.60 2.83 -12.52
CA ASP A 328 14.95 3.37 -12.35
C ASP A 328 15.26 3.75 -10.90
N GLY A 329 14.22 4.00 -10.08
CA GLY A 329 14.36 4.50 -8.71
C GLY A 329 14.11 3.47 -7.61
N ILE A 330 13.58 2.29 -7.94
CA ILE A 330 13.22 1.26 -6.97
C ILE A 330 13.69 -0.11 -7.44
N ASP A 331 14.50 -0.77 -6.63
CA ASP A 331 14.84 -2.18 -6.80
C ASP A 331 14.18 -3.07 -5.74
N VAL A 332 14.20 -4.39 -5.97
CA VAL A 332 13.72 -5.42 -5.04
C VAL A 332 14.89 -6.16 -4.43
N GLY A 333 14.75 -6.53 -3.15
CA GLY A 333 15.78 -7.33 -2.52
C GLY A 333 15.38 -7.88 -1.17
N PHE A 334 16.40 -8.31 -0.43
CA PHE A 334 16.27 -8.83 0.92
C PHE A 334 17.35 -8.25 1.81
N ALA A 335 16.99 -7.76 2.99
CA ALA A 335 17.94 -7.17 3.93
C ALA A 335 18.04 -7.97 5.23
N GLU A 336 19.25 -8.00 5.79
CA GLU A 336 19.48 -8.53 7.13
C GLU A 336 19.15 -7.47 8.18
N ILE A 337 18.16 -7.76 9.02
CA ILE A 337 17.74 -6.89 10.13
C ILE A 337 17.84 -7.60 11.47
N VAL A 338 18.19 -6.84 12.51
CA VAL A 338 18.05 -7.24 13.90
C VAL A 338 16.61 -6.99 14.32
N ARG A 339 15.90 -8.04 14.74
CA ARG A 339 14.65 -7.89 15.49
C ARG A 339 14.85 -8.36 16.93
N GLY A 340 14.46 -7.50 17.86
CA GLY A 340 14.44 -7.81 19.28
C GLY A 340 13.05 -8.26 19.72
N ASN A 341 12.99 -9.28 20.57
CA ASN A 341 11.78 -9.58 21.34
C ASN A 341 12.18 -10.04 22.75
N LYS A 342 11.62 -9.41 23.79
CA LYS A 342 11.82 -9.76 25.21
C LYS A 342 13.28 -10.09 25.60
N GLY A 343 14.22 -9.17 25.31
CA GLY A 343 15.63 -9.29 25.72
C GLY A 343 16.52 -10.16 24.82
N GLN A 344 15.98 -10.82 23.78
CA GLN A 344 16.78 -11.51 22.76
C GLN A 344 16.71 -10.77 21.43
N SER A 345 17.88 -10.37 20.91
CA SER A 345 18.03 -9.84 19.55
C SER A 345 18.47 -10.94 18.62
N ARG A 346 17.72 -11.15 17.53
CA ARG A 346 18.07 -12.14 16.50
C ARG A 346 18.15 -11.47 15.13
N MET A 347 19.02 -12.02 14.29
CA MET A 347 19.08 -11.65 12.88
C MET A 347 17.96 -12.33 12.10
N HIS A 348 17.36 -11.57 11.20
CA HIS A 348 16.26 -11.95 10.35
C HIS A 348 16.50 -11.41 8.94
N VAL A 349 16.10 -12.17 7.92
CA VAL A 349 16.05 -11.65 6.54
C VAL A 349 14.62 -11.27 6.18
N VAL A 350 14.43 -10.04 5.73
CA VAL A 350 13.12 -9.52 5.31
C VAL A 350 13.17 -9.06 3.85
N PRO A 351 12.06 -9.17 3.10
CA PRO A 351 11.96 -8.52 1.80
C PRO A 351 11.98 -7.00 1.96
N VAL A 352 12.64 -6.32 1.04
CA VAL A 352 12.80 -4.87 1.03
C VAL A 352 12.65 -4.29 -0.37
N ARG A 353 12.36 -2.99 -0.43
CA ARG A 353 12.65 -2.16 -1.59
C ARG A 353 13.94 -1.40 -1.31
N ILE A 354 14.74 -1.20 -2.35
CA ILE A 354 15.91 -0.34 -2.33
C ILE A 354 15.53 0.89 -3.14
N VAL A 355 15.45 2.04 -2.47
CA VAL A 355 15.14 3.31 -3.13
C VAL A 355 16.45 3.97 -3.48
N ARG A 356 16.69 4.19 -4.77
CA ARG A 356 17.96 4.70 -5.28
C ARG A 356 18.08 6.19 -5.09
N ASN A 357 19.29 6.62 -4.76
CA ASN A 357 19.60 8.01 -4.61
C ASN A 357 19.39 8.79 -5.91
N ASN A 358 18.88 10.01 -5.79
CA ASN A 358 18.70 10.95 -6.88
C ASN A 358 17.92 10.41 -8.09
N GLN A 359 17.11 9.35 -7.91
CA GLN A 359 16.20 8.83 -8.92
C GLN A 359 14.76 9.26 -8.59
N PRO A 360 13.97 9.64 -9.61
CA PRO A 360 12.60 10.07 -9.39
C PRO A 360 11.72 8.87 -9.01
N VAL A 361 10.94 9.05 -7.95
CA VAL A 361 9.90 8.08 -7.57
C VAL A 361 8.57 8.80 -7.45
N THR A 362 7.61 8.38 -8.27
CA THR A 362 6.23 8.87 -8.22
C THR A 362 5.47 8.18 -7.10
N ASP A 363 4.90 8.97 -6.19
CA ASP A 363 3.96 8.49 -5.18
C ASP A 363 2.52 8.69 -5.68
N PHE A 364 1.90 7.58 -6.11
CA PHE A 364 0.53 7.56 -6.62
C PHE A 364 -0.54 7.81 -5.55
N ARG A 365 -0.20 7.79 -4.27
CA ARG A 365 -1.14 8.24 -3.24
C ARG A 365 -1.26 9.76 -3.35
N LEU A 366 -2.44 10.20 -3.77
CA LEU A 366 -2.74 11.62 -3.93
C LEU A 366 -2.77 12.33 -2.58
N LYS A 367 -2.38 13.60 -2.60
CA LYS A 367 -2.54 14.55 -1.51
C LYS A 367 -3.62 15.55 -1.89
N PHE A 368 -4.19 16.23 -0.92
CA PHE A 368 -5.38 17.05 -1.12
C PHE A 368 -5.24 18.37 -0.38
N ASN A 369 -5.77 19.45 -0.95
CA ASN A 369 -5.95 20.69 -0.20
C ASN A 369 -7.09 20.54 0.83
N ALA A 370 -7.28 21.55 1.69
CA ALA A 370 -8.28 21.51 2.76
C ALA A 370 -9.72 21.25 2.26
N ALA A 371 -10.13 21.89 1.16
CA ALA A 371 -11.47 21.72 0.60
C ALA A 371 -11.73 20.27 0.13
N ALA A 372 -10.78 19.68 -0.60
CA ALA A 372 -10.87 18.31 -1.04
C ALA A 372 -10.80 17.32 0.14
N ALA A 373 -9.93 17.58 1.11
CA ALA A 373 -9.76 16.75 2.28
C ALA A 373 -11.01 16.71 3.18
N GLN A 374 -11.69 17.86 3.33
CA GLN A 374 -12.95 17.94 4.06
C GLN A 374 -14.03 17.07 3.41
N ALA A 375 -14.19 17.17 2.08
CA ALA A 375 -15.15 16.36 1.34
C ALA A 375 -14.87 14.86 1.45
N ILE A 376 -13.59 14.45 1.47
CA ILE A 376 -13.21 13.06 1.73
C ILE A 376 -13.61 12.66 3.16
N ALA A 377 -13.25 13.47 4.16
CA ALA A 377 -13.51 13.17 5.56
C ALA A 377 -15.02 13.01 5.88
N GLU A 378 -15.90 13.69 5.14
CA GLU A 378 -17.35 13.56 5.28
C GLU A 378 -17.89 12.21 4.80
N VAL A 379 -17.29 11.61 3.77
CA VAL A 379 -17.77 10.35 3.17
C VAL A 379 -17.11 9.09 3.74
N LEU A 380 -15.91 9.20 4.33
CA LEU A 380 -15.17 8.05 4.84
C LEU A 380 -15.91 7.27 5.94
N PRO A 381 -16.61 7.88 6.92
CA PRO A 381 -17.30 7.14 7.97
C PRO A 381 -18.39 6.19 7.42
N GLU A 382 -19.20 6.65 6.46
CA GLU A 382 -20.25 5.84 5.83
C GLU A 382 -19.65 4.73 4.95
N ALA A 383 -18.60 5.06 4.19
CA ALA A 383 -17.88 4.08 3.38
C ALA A 383 -17.27 2.96 4.25
N ASP A 384 -16.70 3.32 5.41
CA ASP A 384 -16.12 2.36 6.33
C ASP A 384 -17.16 1.49 7.03
N ALA A 385 -18.31 2.07 7.42
CA ALA A 385 -19.43 1.29 7.93
C ALA A 385 -19.93 0.27 6.89
N SER A 386 -20.05 0.69 5.63
CA SER A 386 -20.46 -0.16 4.51
C SER A 386 -19.44 -1.27 4.22
N ARG A 387 -18.15 -0.96 4.27
CA ARG A 387 -17.06 -1.95 4.18
C ARG A 387 -17.18 -3.01 5.28
N ARG A 388 -17.33 -2.58 6.54
CA ARG A 388 -17.45 -3.49 7.70
C ARG A 388 -18.65 -4.42 7.55
N ALA A 389 -19.81 -3.89 7.16
CA ALA A 389 -21.01 -4.69 6.90
C ALA A 389 -20.80 -5.70 5.76
N HIS A 390 -20.10 -5.31 4.68
CA HIS A 390 -19.75 -6.20 3.58
C HIS A 390 -18.83 -7.34 4.03
N ASP A 391 -17.79 -7.03 4.81
CA ASP A 391 -16.83 -8.02 5.31
C ASP A 391 -17.48 -9.00 6.29
N GLU A 392 -18.38 -8.53 7.16
CA GLU A 392 -19.18 -9.39 8.04
C GLU A 392 -20.08 -10.34 7.27
N ARG A 393 -20.76 -9.85 6.23
CA ARG A 393 -21.59 -10.68 5.35
C ARG A 393 -20.77 -11.75 4.62
N ASN A 394 -19.58 -11.41 4.14
CA ASN A 394 -18.69 -12.36 3.47
C ASN A 394 -18.17 -13.45 4.43
N LYS A 395 -17.84 -13.07 5.67
CA LYS A 395 -17.46 -14.03 6.73
C LYS A 395 -18.57 -15.04 7.02
N LEU A 396 -19.83 -14.58 7.08
CA LEU A 396 -20.99 -15.43 7.35
C LEU A 396 -21.37 -16.35 6.18
N THR A 397 -21.09 -15.94 4.93
CA THR A 397 -21.45 -16.69 3.73
C THR A 397 -20.35 -17.61 3.21
N GLY A 398 -19.20 -17.68 3.88
CA GLY A 398 -18.07 -18.55 3.50
C GLY A 398 -17.39 -18.17 2.18
N LYS A 399 -17.76 -17.04 1.57
CA LYS A 399 -17.09 -16.49 0.38
C LYS A 399 -15.90 -15.66 0.85
N ARG A 400 -14.72 -16.27 0.89
CA ARG A 400 -13.45 -15.55 1.00
C ARG A 400 -12.92 -15.18 -0.37
#